data_AF-A0A7T7HH55-F1
#
_entry.id   AF-A0A7T7HH55-F1
#
_cell.length_a   1.000
_cell.length_b   1.000
_cell.length_c   1.000
_cell.angle_alpha   90.00
_cell.angle_beta   90.00
_cell.angle_gamma   90.00
#
_symmetry.space_group_name_H-M   'P 1'
#
loop_
_entity.id
_entity.type
_entity.pdbx_description
1 polymer ?
#
loop_
_entity_poly.entity_id
_entity_poly.type
_entity_poly.pdbx_seq_one_letter_code
_entity_poly.pdbx_strand_id
1 'polypeptide(L)'
;MALTASACSPDSPEPVIRLVSTRVDVPETSRQSCLSLMSVLPEDGGLSEEEVTNKWGQDRVAVKVCDSRRAGAVASVDNANAAAEAATGEKSD
;
A
#
# COMPACT_ATOMS: atom_id res chain seq x y z
N MET A 1 17.98 31.97 -62.43
CA MET A 1 17.56 32.23 -61.03
C MET A 1 17.02 30.93 -60.46
N ALA A 2 17.74 30.30 -59.54
CA ALA A 2 17.29 29.10 -58.86
C ALA A 2 16.89 29.48 -57.42
N LEU A 3 15.62 29.23 -57.07
CA LEU A 3 15.11 29.41 -55.73
C LEU A 3 15.47 28.14 -54.93
N THR A 4 16.51 28.21 -54.10
CA THR A 4 16.78 27.13 -53.14
C THR A 4 15.85 27.31 -51.96
N ALA A 5 14.73 26.59 -51.96
CA ALA A 5 13.91 26.40 -50.76
C ALA A 5 14.73 25.55 -49.78
N SER A 6 15.37 26.19 -48.81
CA SER A 6 15.94 25.50 -47.66
C SER A 6 14.78 25.03 -46.79
N ALA A 7 14.51 23.73 -46.81
CA ALA A 7 13.56 23.11 -45.90
C ALA A 7 14.20 23.08 -44.51
N CYS A 8 13.96 24.12 -43.71
CA CYS A 8 14.11 24.01 -42.25
C CYS A 8 12.99 23.09 -41.77
N SER A 9 13.29 21.81 -41.57
CA SER A 9 12.48 21.00 -40.66
C SER A 9 12.48 21.70 -39.31
N PRO A 10 11.33 22.05 -38.72
CA PRO A 10 11.33 22.45 -37.32
C PRO A 10 11.86 21.26 -36.53
N ASP A 11 12.94 21.50 -35.80
CA ASP A 11 13.41 20.60 -34.76
C ASP A 11 12.25 20.51 -33.75
N SER A 12 11.43 19.46 -33.85
CA SER A 12 10.43 19.18 -32.82
C SER A 12 11.21 18.64 -31.64
N PRO A 13 11.38 19.40 -30.55
CA PRO A 13 12.15 18.93 -29.42
C PRO A 13 11.54 17.63 -28.91
N GLU A 14 12.39 16.63 -28.66
CA GLU A 14 11.94 15.39 -28.06
C GLU A 14 11.24 15.69 -26.73
N PRO A 15 10.10 15.03 -26.43
CA PRO A 15 9.34 15.30 -25.22
C PRO A 15 10.18 14.97 -23.97
N VAL A 16 10.29 15.92 -23.05
CA VAL A 16 10.92 15.68 -21.75
C VAL A 16 9.96 14.88 -20.86
N ILE A 17 10.27 13.61 -20.64
CA ILE A 17 9.52 12.76 -19.70
C ILE A 17 10.02 13.02 -18.28
N ARG A 18 9.13 13.44 -17.39
CA ARG A 18 9.41 13.59 -15.95
C ARG A 18 8.66 12.54 -15.17
N LEU A 19 9.39 11.75 -14.39
CA LEU A 19 8.80 10.88 -13.38
C LEU A 19 8.56 11.71 -12.12
N VAL A 20 7.32 11.69 -11.63
CA VAL A 20 6.93 12.35 -10.38
C VAL A 20 6.52 11.26 -9.40
N SER A 21 7.23 11.18 -8.28
CA SER A 21 6.82 10.33 -7.16
C SER A 21 6.02 11.17 -6.16
N THR A 22 4.85 10.69 -5.76
CA THR A 22 3.99 11.37 -4.77
C THR A 22 3.92 10.52 -3.52
N ARG A 23 4.09 11.15 -2.35
CA ARG A 23 3.93 10.49 -1.06
C ARG A 23 2.48 9.98 -0.93
N VAL A 24 2.33 8.75 -0.47
CA VAL A 24 1.02 8.18 -0.16
C VAL A 24 0.85 8.12 1.36
N ASP A 25 -0.14 8.82 1.89
CA ASP A 25 -0.45 8.75 3.31
C ASP A 25 -1.33 7.56 3.64
N VAL A 26 -0.90 6.78 4.62
CA VAL A 26 -1.66 5.66 5.17
C VAL A 26 -2.51 6.18 6.33
N PRO A 27 -3.86 6.07 6.27
CA PRO A 27 -4.71 6.44 7.40
C PRO A 27 -4.35 5.66 8.66
N GLU A 28 -4.45 6.30 9.83
CA GLU A 28 -4.11 5.66 11.11
C GLU A 28 -4.99 4.43 11.38
N THR A 29 -6.25 4.45 10.94
CA THR A 29 -7.16 3.29 11.05
C THR A 29 -6.62 2.06 10.32
N SER A 30 -5.90 2.23 9.21
CA SER A 30 -5.26 1.13 8.47
C SER A 30 -4.04 0.54 9.20
N ARG A 31 -3.51 1.25 10.21
CA ARG A 31 -2.42 0.78 11.06
C ARG A 31 -2.91 -0.03 12.26
N GLN A 32 -4.20 0.04 12.58
CA GLN A 32 -4.81 -0.66 13.71
C GLN A 32 -4.83 -2.18 13.49
N SER A 33 -4.64 -2.95 14.56
CA SER A 33 -4.66 -4.42 14.48
C SER A 33 -6.07 -4.96 14.22
N CYS A 34 -6.13 -6.06 13.46
CA CYS A 34 -7.34 -6.84 13.24
C CYS A 34 -7.80 -7.62 14.49
N LEU A 35 -7.03 -7.64 15.58
CA LEU A 35 -7.39 -8.33 16.83
C LEU A 35 -8.72 -7.86 17.41
N SER A 36 -9.10 -6.59 17.15
CA SER A 36 -10.40 -6.05 17.55
C SER A 36 -11.59 -6.75 16.89
N LEU A 37 -11.37 -7.48 15.80
CA LEU A 37 -12.37 -8.26 15.08
C LEU A 37 -12.52 -9.69 15.62
N MET A 38 -11.64 -10.12 16.55
CA MET A 38 -11.70 -11.45 17.12
C MET A 38 -12.98 -11.64 17.92
N SER A 39 -13.68 -12.73 17.65
CA SER A 39 -14.92 -13.09 18.33
C SER A 39 -14.65 -13.37 19.81
N VAL A 40 -15.46 -12.77 20.69
CA VAL A 40 -15.43 -13.04 22.13
C VAL A 40 -16.21 -14.33 22.40
N LEU A 41 -15.62 -15.24 23.19
CA LEU A 41 -16.30 -16.45 23.62
C LEU A 41 -17.33 -16.12 24.70
N PRO A 42 -18.49 -16.81 24.74
CA PRO A 42 -19.45 -16.65 25.84
C PRO A 42 -18.78 -16.96 27.19
N GLU A 43 -18.98 -16.10 28.18
CA GLU A 43 -18.40 -16.27 29.53
C GLU A 43 -18.93 -17.52 30.23
N ASP A 44 -20.20 -17.86 29.99
CA ASP A 44 -20.92 -18.94 30.66
C ASP A 44 -20.59 -20.33 30.07
N GLY A 45 -19.74 -20.38 29.05
CA GLY A 45 -19.56 -21.57 28.22
C GLY A 45 -20.79 -21.87 27.36
N GLY A 46 -20.91 -23.12 26.90
CA GLY A 46 -22.05 -23.56 26.09
C GLY A 46 -21.74 -23.82 24.60
N LEU A 47 -20.48 -23.72 24.19
CA LEU A 47 -20.03 -24.24 22.90
C LEU A 47 -19.51 -25.67 23.07
N SER A 48 -19.90 -26.56 22.17
CA SER A 48 -19.28 -27.88 22.06
C SER A 48 -17.81 -27.76 21.63
N GLU A 49 -17.01 -28.81 21.86
CA GLU A 49 -15.60 -28.85 21.44
C GLU A 49 -15.43 -28.61 19.92
N GLU A 50 -16.35 -29.18 19.13
CA GLU A 50 -16.40 -28.99 17.69
C GLU A 50 -16.66 -27.52 17.33
N GLU A 51 -17.58 -26.85 18.02
CA GLU A 51 -17.88 -25.44 17.79
C GLU A 51 -16.75 -24.52 18.19
N VAL A 52 -16.06 -24.78 19.31
CA VAL A 52 -14.87 -24.02 19.70
C VAL A 52 -13.78 -24.19 18.64
N THR A 53 -13.51 -25.42 18.23
CA THR A 53 -12.44 -25.69 17.26
C THR A 53 -12.74 -25.05 15.90
N ASN A 54 -13.95 -25.23 15.39
CA ASN A 54 -14.31 -24.75 14.05
C ASN A 54 -14.51 -23.23 14.01
N LYS A 55 -15.24 -22.65 14.97
CA LYS A 55 -15.54 -21.22 14.95
C LYS A 55 -14.34 -20.39 15.41
N TRP A 56 -13.75 -20.73 16.54
CA TRP A 56 -12.69 -19.91 17.15
C TRP A 56 -11.30 -20.19 16.57
N GLY A 57 -11.03 -21.44 16.17
CA GLY A 57 -9.81 -21.79 15.46
C GLY A 57 -9.71 -21.07 14.11
N GLN A 58 -10.79 -21.08 13.32
CA GLN A 58 -10.85 -20.33 12.05
C GLN A 58 -10.73 -18.82 12.28
N ASP A 59 -11.45 -18.27 13.26
CA ASP A 59 -11.43 -16.84 13.55
C ASP A 59 -10.01 -16.35 13.90
N ARG A 60 -9.27 -17.10 14.74
CA ARG A 60 -7.87 -16.78 15.05
C ARG A 60 -6.95 -16.82 13.85
N VAL A 61 -7.14 -17.79 12.94
CA VAL A 61 -6.37 -17.85 11.70
C VAL A 61 -6.73 -16.68 10.79
N ALA A 62 -8.01 -16.36 10.65
CA ALA A 62 -8.48 -15.24 9.85
C ALA A 62 -7.91 -13.90 10.34
N VAL A 63 -7.93 -13.66 11.66
CA VAL A 63 -7.34 -12.47 12.28
C VAL A 63 -5.84 -12.39 12.02
N LYS A 64 -5.09 -13.49 12.18
CA LYS A 64 -3.64 -13.52 11.88
C LYS A 64 -3.35 -13.21 10.42
N VAL A 65 -4.14 -13.77 9.49
CA VAL A 65 -3.99 -13.51 8.05
C VAL A 65 -4.33 -12.05 7.73
N CYS A 66 -5.39 -11.50 8.33
CA CYS A 66 -5.76 -10.09 8.21
C CYS A 66 -4.60 -9.19 8.65
N ASP A 67 -4.04 -9.42 9.84
CA ASP A 67 -2.94 -8.60 10.37
C ASP A 67 -1.67 -8.71 9.53
N SER A 68 -1.34 -9.90 9.03
CA SER A 68 -0.20 -10.10 8.14
C SER A 68 -0.36 -9.32 6.83
N ARG A 69 -1.53 -9.40 6.19
CA ARG A 69 -1.82 -8.66 4.96
C ARG A 69 -1.81 -7.15 5.18
N ARG A 70 -2.45 -6.69 6.26
CA ARG A 70 -2.48 -5.28 6.66
C ARG A 70 -1.07 -4.75 6.89
N ALA A 71 -0.28 -5.42 7.74
CA ALA A 71 1.09 -5.01 8.04
C ALA A 71 1.97 -4.98 6.78
N GLY A 72 1.83 -5.99 5.90
CA GLY A 72 2.52 -6.03 4.63
C GLY A 72 2.17 -4.84 3.73
N ALA A 73 0.88 -4.53 3.56
CA ALA A 73 0.44 -3.41 2.74
C ALA A 73 0.93 -2.05 3.28
N VAL A 74 0.83 -1.84 4.60
CA VAL A 74 1.33 -0.62 5.25
C VAL A 74 2.84 -0.49 5.07
N ALA A 75 3.59 -1.56 5.31
CA ALA A 75 5.04 -1.56 5.13
C ALA A 75 5.45 -1.29 3.68
N SER A 76 4.71 -1.82 2.69
CA SER A 76 4.96 -1.51 1.29
C SER A 76 4.82 -0.02 0.97
N VAL A 77 3.79 0.65 1.50
CA VAL A 77 3.62 2.10 1.32
C VAL A 77 4.72 2.88 2.03
N ASP A 78 5.00 2.54 3.29
CA ASP A 78 6.03 3.21 4.09
C ASP A 78 7.42 3.10 3.41
N ASN A 79 7.76 1.90 2.92
CA ASN A 79 9.01 1.67 2.20
C ASN A 79 9.07 2.40 0.84
N ALA A 80 7.94 2.46 0.11
CA ALA A 80 7.89 3.20 -1.16
C ALA A 80 8.09 4.70 -0.94
N ASN A 81 7.46 5.27 0.09
CA ASN A 81 7.65 6.66 0.48
C ASN A 81 9.11 6.94 0.88
N ALA A 82 9.70 6.09 1.73
CA ALA A 82 11.08 6.24 2.16
C ALA A 82 12.07 6.13 0.97
N ALA A 83 11.82 5.23 0.03
CA ALA A 83 12.63 5.10 -1.18
C ALA A 83 12.50 6.34 -2.09
N ALA A 84 11.31 6.93 -2.20
CA ALA A 84 11.10 8.16 -2.95
C ALA A 84 11.85 9.34 -2.32
N GLU A 85 11.78 9.51 -0.99
CA GLU A 85 12.54 10.54 -0.25
C GLU A 85 14.05 10.40 -0.44
N ALA A 86 14.57 9.17 -0.37
CA ALA A 86 15.99 8.90 -0.58
C ALA A 86 16.44 9.22 -2.02
N ALA A 87 15.56 9.04 -3.01
CA ALA A 87 15.86 9.33 -4.42
C ALA A 87 15.81 10.82 -4.76
N THR A 88 14.98 11.61 -4.08
CA THR A 88 14.84 13.06 -4.33
C THR A 88 15.76 13.91 -3.48
N GLY A 89 16.32 13.39 -2.38
CA GLY A 89 17.12 14.16 -1.43
C GLY A 89 16.30 15.21 -0.67
N GLU A 90 14.98 15.23 -0.85
CA GLU A 90 14.04 16.15 -0.24
C GLU A 90 13.39 15.42 0.94
N LYS A 91 13.86 15.75 2.15
CA LYS A 91 13.19 15.34 3.38
C LYS A 91 12.08 16.35 3.64
N SER A 92 10.87 16.05 3.18
CA SER A 92 9.72 16.90 3.47
C SER A 92 9.35 16.73 4.94
N ASP A 93 9.59 17.79 5.73
CA ASP A 93 9.12 17.97 7.12
C ASP A 93 7.58 17.84 7.24
#